data_AF-A0A1H7IW02-F1
#
_entry.id   AF-A0A1H7IW02-F1
#
_cell.length_a   1.000
_cell.length_b   1.000
_cell.length_c   1.000
_cell.angle_alpha   90.00
_cell.angle_beta   90.00
_cell.angle_gamma   90.00
#
_symmetry.space_group_name_H-M   'P 1'
#
loop_
_entity.id
_entity.type
_entity.pdbx_description
1 polymer ?
#
loop_
_entity_poly.entity_id
_entity_poly.type
_entity_poly.pdbx_seq_one_letter_code
_entity_poly.pdbx_strand_id
1 'polypeptide(L)'
;MKEKFPAILFMLGLLTSCVPMSPYEIVDSPVLRKTVENARTRDDHQALTKHFETLAEEMRKKAEEQRKLLQHYEEKGYLYGRQAQDRRSHTWALMLKYEKAAKTSRINAASHRKIAAELERNSYGSSRRMAEIIHKPAAQNN
;
A
#
# COMPACT_ATOMS: atom_id res chain seq x y z
N MET A 1 64.16 -3.40 25.93
CA MET A 1 62.85 -4.09 26.04
C MET A 1 61.80 -3.10 26.52
N LYS A 2 60.81 -2.79 25.68
CA LYS A 2 59.36 -2.77 25.97
C LYS A 2 58.64 -1.96 24.87
N GLU A 3 58.39 -2.62 23.75
CA GLU A 3 57.44 -2.16 22.73
C GLU A 3 56.02 -2.26 23.30
N LYS A 4 55.24 -1.17 23.22
CA LYS A 4 53.82 -1.17 23.59
C LYS A 4 53.01 -1.10 22.30
N PHE A 5 52.41 -2.22 21.91
CA PHE A 5 51.43 -2.26 20.82
C PHE A 5 50.13 -1.62 21.30
N PRO A 6 49.68 -0.48 20.75
CA PRO A 6 48.33 0.00 21.03
C PRO A 6 47.34 -0.93 20.33
N ALA A 7 46.47 -1.53 21.15
CA ALA A 7 45.40 -2.42 20.72
C ALA A 7 44.46 -1.72 19.73
N ILE A 8 44.22 -2.41 18.62
CA ILE A 8 43.25 -2.09 17.58
C ILE A 8 41.85 -2.04 18.22
N LEU A 9 41.19 -0.88 18.16
CA LEU A 9 39.76 -0.76 18.45
C LEU A 9 39.02 -0.36 17.16
N PHE A 10 38.84 -1.31 16.25
CA PHE A 10 37.95 -1.16 15.11
C PHE A 10 36.51 -1.35 15.60
N MET A 11 35.92 -0.29 16.14
CA MET A 11 34.47 -0.23 16.33
C MET A 11 33.84 -0.04 14.95
N LEU A 12 33.52 -1.14 14.26
CA LEU A 12 32.61 -1.10 13.11
C LEU A 12 31.22 -0.71 13.62
N GLY A 13 30.90 0.59 13.55
CA GLY A 13 29.53 1.05 13.59
C GLY A 13 28.83 0.62 12.30
N LEU A 14 28.03 -0.45 12.38
CA LEU A 14 27.05 -0.78 11.34
C LEU A 14 25.97 0.31 11.36
N LEU A 15 26.19 1.38 10.60
CA LEU A 15 25.14 2.30 10.20
C LEU A 15 24.17 1.48 9.34
N THR A 16 23.08 1.01 9.95
CA THR A 16 21.95 0.45 9.20
C THR A 16 21.38 1.58 8.36
N SER A 17 21.78 1.63 7.09
CA SER A 17 21.27 2.61 6.13
C SER A 17 19.79 2.29 5.90
N CYS A 18 18.91 2.96 6.64
CA CYS A 18 17.51 3.00 6.33
C CYS A 18 17.35 3.82 5.05
N VAL A 19 17.54 3.19 3.89
CA VAL A 19 17.13 3.78 2.62
C VAL A 19 15.62 3.97 2.70
N PRO A 20 15.11 5.21 2.58
CA PRO A 20 13.67 5.43 2.57
C PRO A 20 13.07 4.65 1.40
N MET A 21 12.20 3.68 1.70
CA MET A 21 11.47 2.93 0.67
C MET A 21 10.68 3.92 -0.19
N SER A 22 10.67 3.70 -1.50
CA SER A 22 9.94 4.61 -2.37
C SER A 22 8.43 4.47 -2.11
N PRO A 23 7.64 5.56 -2.16
CA PRO A 23 6.24 5.51 -1.73
C PRO A 23 5.36 4.51 -2.51
N TYR A 24 5.71 4.21 -3.76
CA TYR A 24 4.97 3.23 -4.57
C TYR A 24 5.28 1.77 -4.19
N GLU A 25 6.41 1.49 -3.54
CA GLU A 25 6.77 0.13 -3.05
C GLU A 25 5.94 -0.28 -1.83
N ILE A 26 5.35 0.69 -1.12
CA ILE A 26 4.48 0.42 0.04
C ILE A 26 3.30 -0.47 -0.36
N VAL A 27 2.74 -0.25 -1.56
CA VAL A 27 1.59 -0.99 -2.12
C VAL A 27 1.86 -2.49 -2.19
N ASP A 28 3.12 -2.88 -2.40
CA ASP A 28 3.57 -4.28 -2.52
C ASP A 28 4.50 -4.70 -1.36
N SER A 29 4.49 -3.94 -0.25
CA SER A 29 5.44 -4.18 0.85
C SER A 29 5.16 -5.50 1.59
N PRO A 30 6.20 -6.20 2.09
CA PRO A 30 6.02 -7.44 2.85
C PRO A 30 5.13 -7.27 4.09
N VAL A 31 5.21 -6.11 4.75
CA VAL A 31 4.39 -5.79 5.92
C VAL A 31 2.92 -5.68 5.53
N LEU A 32 2.60 -4.93 4.47
CA LEU A 32 1.22 -4.77 4.01
C LEU A 32 0.65 -6.12 3.54
N ARG A 33 1.44 -6.91 2.82
CA ARG A 33 1.03 -8.27 2.42
C ARG A 33 0.65 -9.12 3.63
N LYS A 34 1.47 -9.11 4.69
CA LYS A 34 1.18 -9.85 5.93
C LYS A 34 -0.10 -9.34 6.62
N THR A 35 -0.33 -8.02 6.63
CA THR A 35 -1.59 -7.44 7.16
C THR A 35 -2.80 -7.91 6.35
N VAL A 36 -2.71 -7.91 5.02
CA VAL A 36 -3.77 -8.42 4.13
C VAL A 36 -4.03 -9.91 4.38
N GLU A 37 -2.98 -10.72 4.50
CA GLU A 37 -3.06 -12.16 4.77
C GLU A 37 -3.71 -12.49 6.12
N ASN A 38 -3.56 -11.59 7.11
CA ASN A 38 -4.08 -11.79 8.47
C ASN A 38 -5.49 -11.22 8.70
N ALA A 39 -6.05 -10.45 7.77
CA ALA A 39 -7.40 -9.89 7.91
C ALA A 39 -8.47 -11.00 7.90
N ARG A 40 -9.39 -10.98 8.87
CA ARG A 40 -10.44 -12.00 9.02
C ARG A 40 -11.83 -11.41 9.21
N THR A 41 -11.92 -10.26 9.86
CA THR A 41 -13.20 -9.66 10.23
C THR A 41 -13.67 -8.63 9.22
N ARG A 42 -14.95 -8.27 9.28
CA ARG A 42 -15.50 -7.15 8.49
C ARG A 42 -14.69 -5.87 8.73
N ASP A 43 -14.40 -5.59 9.98
CA ASP A 43 -13.73 -4.35 10.38
C ASP A 43 -12.27 -4.33 9.92
N ASP A 44 -11.58 -5.49 9.89
CA ASP A 44 -10.24 -5.62 9.29
C ASP A 44 -10.26 -5.23 7.81
N HIS A 45 -11.24 -5.76 7.06
CA HIS A 45 -11.37 -5.46 5.63
C HIS A 45 -11.82 -4.01 5.38
N GLN A 46 -12.64 -3.42 6.24
CA GLN A 46 -12.95 -1.99 6.16
C GLN A 46 -11.72 -1.12 6.43
N ALA A 47 -10.87 -1.49 7.40
CA ALA A 47 -9.60 -0.82 7.64
C ALA A 47 -8.67 -0.91 6.43
N LEU A 48 -8.57 -2.09 5.80
CA LEU A 48 -7.81 -2.27 4.57
C LEU A 48 -8.37 -1.46 3.40
N THR A 49 -9.69 -1.35 3.25
CA THR A 49 -10.30 -0.44 2.25
C THR A 49 -9.83 0.99 2.46
N LYS A 50 -9.96 1.54 3.68
CA LYS A 50 -9.51 2.91 3.98
C LYS A 50 -8.01 3.10 3.73
N HIS A 51 -7.21 2.11 4.09
CA HIS A 51 -5.76 2.15 3.89
C HIS A 51 -5.40 2.21 2.40
N PHE A 52 -5.97 1.32 1.58
CA PHE A 52 -5.72 1.31 0.15
C PHE A 52 -6.32 2.52 -0.58
N GLU A 53 -7.43 3.09 -0.11
CA GLU A 53 -7.95 4.37 -0.64
C GLU A 53 -6.99 5.53 -0.37
N THR A 54 -6.41 5.56 0.83
CA THR A 54 -5.40 6.55 1.20
C THR A 54 -4.15 6.41 0.31
N LEU A 55 -3.63 5.19 0.16
CA LEU A 55 -2.50 4.92 -0.75
C LEU A 55 -2.84 5.32 -2.19
N ALA A 56 -4.04 4.99 -2.68
CA ALA A 56 -4.45 5.35 -4.03
C ALA A 56 -4.41 6.87 -4.27
N GLU A 57 -4.86 7.65 -3.29
CA GLU A 57 -4.89 9.11 -3.34
C GLU A 57 -3.49 9.71 -3.25
N GLU A 58 -2.64 9.20 -2.36
CA GLU A 58 -1.24 9.61 -2.26
C GLU A 58 -0.47 9.34 -3.55
N MET A 59 -0.65 8.15 -4.14
CA MET A 59 0.01 7.79 -5.40
C MET A 59 -0.50 8.63 -6.57
N ARG A 60 -1.80 8.96 -6.59
CA ARG A 60 -2.37 9.88 -7.59
C ARG A 60 -1.72 11.26 -7.50
N LYS A 61 -1.61 11.83 -6.30
CA LYS A 61 -0.95 13.14 -6.08
C LYS A 61 0.50 13.12 -6.55
N LYS A 62 1.26 12.07 -6.22
CA LYS A 62 2.64 11.91 -6.68
C LYS A 62 2.76 11.76 -8.19
N ALA A 63 1.85 11.03 -8.83
CA ALA A 63 1.81 10.96 -10.30
C ALA A 63 1.57 12.35 -10.92
N GLU A 64 0.68 13.16 -10.35
CA GLU A 64 0.41 14.52 -10.81
C GLU A 64 1.61 15.46 -10.61
N GLU A 65 2.34 15.34 -9.50
CA GLU A 65 3.60 16.04 -9.28
C GLU A 65 4.64 15.69 -10.35
N GLN A 66 4.82 14.39 -10.65
CA GLN A 66 5.73 13.96 -11.71
C GLN A 66 5.27 14.43 -13.08
N ARG A 67 3.96 14.45 -13.36
CA ARG A 67 3.41 14.95 -14.61
C ARG A 67 3.71 16.43 -14.83
N LYS A 68 3.53 17.26 -13.80
CA LYS A 68 3.87 18.69 -13.85
C LYS A 68 5.37 18.90 -14.06
N LEU A 69 6.19 18.10 -13.38
CA LEU A 69 7.65 18.16 -13.54
C LEU A 69 8.10 17.71 -14.93
N LEU A 70 7.47 16.69 -15.50
CA LEU A 70 7.73 16.23 -16.85
C LEU A 70 7.40 17.31 -17.87
N GLN A 71 6.23 17.92 -17.76
CA GLN A 71 5.83 19.04 -18.61
C GLN A 71 6.86 20.18 -18.54
N HIS A 72 7.36 20.51 -17.35
CA HIS A 72 8.42 21.49 -17.20
C HIS A 72 9.72 21.11 -17.93
N TYR A 73 10.14 19.85 -17.85
CA TYR A 73 11.32 19.37 -18.57
C TYR A 73 11.11 19.30 -20.09
N GLU A 74 9.89 19.04 -20.54
CA GLU A 74 9.51 19.07 -21.96
C GLU A 74 9.56 20.49 -22.50
N GLU A 75 8.91 21.44 -21.83
CA GLU A 75 8.84 22.86 -22.23
C GLU A 75 10.19 23.58 -22.09
N LYS A 76 10.92 23.33 -21.01
CA LYS A 76 12.16 24.04 -20.66
C LYS A 76 13.41 23.16 -20.76
N GLY A 77 13.39 22.18 -21.65
CA GLY A 77 14.51 21.26 -21.86
C GLY A 77 15.84 21.98 -22.16
N TYR A 78 15.79 23.13 -22.84
CA TYR A 78 16.97 23.95 -23.15
C TYR A 78 17.75 24.40 -21.90
N LEU A 79 17.12 24.51 -20.73
CA LEU A 79 17.79 24.85 -19.48
C LEU A 79 18.72 23.74 -18.95
N TYR A 80 18.52 22.50 -19.41
CA TYR A 80 19.19 21.32 -18.87
C TYR A 80 20.19 20.67 -19.84
N GLY A 81 20.27 21.19 -21.07
CA GLY A 81 21.18 20.67 -22.11
C GLY A 81 21.05 19.15 -22.29
N ARG A 82 22.17 18.43 -22.29
CA ARG A 82 22.19 16.96 -22.46
C ARG A 82 21.43 16.20 -21.37
N GLN A 83 21.30 16.75 -20.16
CA GLN A 83 20.59 16.10 -19.05
C GLN A 83 19.06 16.14 -19.21
N ALA A 84 18.52 16.94 -20.15
CA ALA A 84 17.09 17.08 -20.34
C ALA A 84 16.41 15.74 -20.64
N GLN A 85 17.02 14.92 -21.49
CA GLN A 85 16.47 13.62 -21.89
C GLN A 85 16.42 12.63 -20.72
N ASP A 86 17.48 12.56 -19.92
CA ASP A 86 17.54 11.67 -18.76
C ASP A 86 16.50 12.07 -17.71
N ARG A 87 16.37 13.37 -17.44
CA ARG A 87 15.35 13.90 -16.52
C ARG A 87 13.93 13.59 -16.98
N ARG A 88 13.62 13.80 -18.27
CA ARG A 88 12.31 13.45 -18.84
C ARG A 88 12.03 11.95 -18.68
N SER A 89 12.96 11.10 -19.09
CA SER A 89 12.80 9.64 -19.03
C SER A 89 12.61 9.16 -17.59
N HIS A 90 13.39 9.68 -16.65
CA HIS A 90 13.27 9.34 -15.24
C HIS A 90 11.93 9.77 -14.64
N THR A 91 11.53 11.02 -14.87
CA THR A 91 10.26 11.57 -14.37
C THR A 91 9.05 10.87 -14.98
N TRP A 92 9.10 10.54 -16.28
CA TRP A 92 8.09 9.72 -16.94
C TRP A 92 7.97 8.34 -16.30
N ALA A 93 9.09 7.66 -16.06
CA ALA A 93 9.09 6.35 -15.41
C ALA A 93 8.51 6.41 -13.99
N LEU A 94 8.84 7.44 -13.20
CA LEU A 94 8.25 7.66 -11.88
C LEU A 94 6.75 7.93 -11.96
N MET A 95 6.30 8.76 -12.91
CA MET A 95 4.89 9.04 -13.14
C MET A 95 4.11 7.73 -13.38
N LEU A 96 4.59 6.88 -14.31
CA LEU A 96 3.95 5.60 -14.61
C LEU A 96 3.93 4.64 -13.41
N LYS A 97 5.01 4.61 -12.62
CA LYS A 97 5.06 3.80 -11.38
C LYS A 97 3.98 4.24 -10.38
N TYR A 98 3.83 5.54 -10.17
CA TYR A 98 2.81 6.09 -9.28
C TYR A 98 1.39 5.86 -9.82
N GLU A 99 1.15 6.04 -11.13
CA GLU A 99 -0.15 5.75 -11.73
C GLU A 99 -0.53 4.27 -11.58
N LYS A 100 0.42 3.36 -11.81
CA LYS A 100 0.22 1.93 -11.58
C LYS A 100 -0.09 1.64 -10.12
N ALA A 101 0.67 2.19 -9.18
CA ALA A 101 0.47 2.00 -7.75
C ALA A 101 -0.89 2.55 -7.29
N ALA A 102 -1.33 3.70 -7.82
CA ALA A 102 -2.66 4.25 -7.57
C ALA A 102 -3.77 3.31 -8.07
N LYS A 103 -3.61 2.75 -9.28
CA LYS A 103 -4.55 1.79 -9.86
C LYS A 103 -4.63 0.50 -9.03
N THR A 104 -3.49 -0.10 -8.69
CA THR A 104 -3.42 -1.30 -7.86
C THR A 104 -4.10 -1.07 -6.51
N SER A 105 -3.82 0.07 -5.87
CA SER A 105 -4.44 0.43 -4.59
C SER A 105 -5.96 0.56 -4.69
N ARG A 106 -6.50 1.18 -5.76
CA ARG A 106 -7.96 1.24 -5.98
C ARG A 106 -8.58 -0.15 -6.16
N ILE A 107 -7.92 -1.05 -6.88
CA ILE A 107 -8.38 -2.43 -7.08
C ILE A 107 -8.42 -3.16 -5.74
N ASN A 108 -7.37 -3.03 -4.92
CA ASN A 108 -7.29 -3.65 -3.59
C ASN A 108 -8.36 -3.10 -2.64
N ALA A 109 -8.58 -1.78 -2.63
CA ALA A 109 -9.64 -1.15 -1.84
C ALA A 109 -11.03 -1.70 -2.20
N ALA A 110 -11.31 -1.82 -3.51
CA ALA A 110 -12.57 -2.38 -4.00
C ALA A 110 -12.73 -3.86 -3.64
N SER A 111 -11.66 -4.65 -3.74
CA SER A 111 -11.64 -6.06 -3.33
C SER A 111 -12.01 -6.21 -1.84
N HIS A 112 -11.35 -5.46 -0.96
CA HIS A 112 -11.64 -5.51 0.48
C HIS A 112 -13.03 -4.99 0.83
N ARG A 113 -13.54 -3.99 0.11
CA ARG A 113 -14.92 -3.51 0.28
C ARG A 113 -15.93 -4.62 -0.02
N LYS A 114 -15.68 -5.39 -1.09
CA LYS A 114 -16.53 -6.54 -1.45
C LYS A 114 -16.52 -7.61 -0.36
N ILE A 115 -15.33 -7.95 0.16
CA ILE A 115 -15.20 -8.95 1.24
C ILE A 115 -15.92 -8.48 2.51
N ALA A 116 -15.75 -7.22 2.92
CA ALA A 116 -16.46 -6.66 4.07
C ALA A 116 -17.99 -6.75 3.91
N ALA A 117 -18.52 -6.40 2.73
CA ALA A 117 -19.94 -6.50 2.43
C ALA A 117 -20.46 -7.96 2.39
N GLU A 118 -19.63 -8.93 2.04
CA GLU A 118 -19.96 -10.36 2.11
C GLU A 118 -20.02 -10.85 3.56
N LEU A 119 -19.05 -10.47 4.39
CA LEU A 119 -19.03 -10.82 5.82
C LEU A 119 -20.25 -10.24 6.56
N GLU A 120 -20.62 -8.99 6.24
CA GLU A 120 -21.81 -8.36 6.79
C GLU A 120 -23.10 -9.11 6.39
N ARG A 121 -23.28 -9.40 5.10
CA ARG A 121 -24.45 -10.16 4.61
C ARG A 121 -24.55 -11.53 5.26
N ASN A 122 -23.42 -12.22 5.42
CA ASN A 122 -23.38 -13.54 6.05
C ASN A 122 -23.76 -13.47 7.54
N SER A 123 -23.29 -12.45 8.26
CA SER A 123 -23.66 -12.21 9.66
C SER A 123 -25.17 -11.98 9.83
N TYR A 124 -25.77 -11.13 8.98
CA TYR A 124 -27.22 -10.90 8.97
C TYR A 124 -28.00 -12.17 8.60
N GLY A 125 -27.56 -12.90 7.58
CA GLY A 125 -28.22 -14.15 7.16
C GLY A 125 -28.14 -15.26 8.21
N SER A 126 -27.10 -15.29 9.03
CA SER A 126 -27.00 -16.20 10.17
C SER A 126 -27.94 -15.79 11.31
N SER A 127 -27.94 -14.49 11.66
CA SER A 127 -28.79 -13.93 12.71
C SER A 127 -30.28 -14.11 12.41
N ARG A 128 -30.69 -13.90 11.15
CA ARG A 128 -32.07 -14.12 10.69
C ARG A 128 -32.49 -15.60 10.81
N ARG A 129 -31.62 -16.52 10.40
CA ARG A 129 -31.88 -17.97 10.52
C ARG A 129 -32.04 -18.40 11.98
N MET A 130 -31.22 -17.87 12.88
CA MET A 130 -31.36 -18.15 14.31
C MET A 130 -32.70 -17.63 14.87
N ALA A 131 -33.10 -16.41 14.50
CA ALA A 131 -34.40 -15.85 14.92
C ALA A 131 -35.59 -16.68 14.41
N GLU A 132 -35.51 -17.20 13.18
CA GLU A 132 -36.54 -18.07 12.60
C GLU A 132 -36.65 -19.42 13.32
N ILE A 133 -35.52 -20.02 13.71
CA ILE A 133 -35.50 -21.26 14.51
C ILE A 133 -36.11 -21.05 15.89
N ILE A 134 -35.78 -19.93 16.57
CA ILE A 134 -36.30 -19.61 17.90
C ILE A 134 -37.80 -19.33 17.87
N HIS A 135 -38.31 -18.76 16.77
CA HIS A 135 -39.72 -18.34 16.66
C HIS A 135 -40.63 -19.34 15.95
N LYS A 136 -40.11 -20.49 15.48
CA LYS A 136 -40.94 -21.54 14.87
C LYS A 136 -41.73 -22.27 15.98
N PRO A 137 -43.07 -22.20 16.00
CA PRO A 137 -43.85 -22.94 16.99
C PRO A 137 -43.65 -24.45 16.76
N ALA A 138 -43.48 -25.20 17.86
CA ALA A 138 -43.46 -26.65 17.86
C ALA A 138 -44.85 -27.18 17.47
N ALA A 139 -45.15 -27.19 16.19
CA ALA A 139 -46.37 -27.76 15.65
C ALA A 139 -46.01 -28.65 14.47
N GLN A 140 -45.99 -29.95 14.75
CA GLN A 140 -46.62 -31.04 13.98
C GLN A 140 -45.86 -32.35 14.20
N ASN A 141 -46.19 -33.01 15.32
CA ASN A 141 -46.14 -34.45 15.47
C ASN A 141 -47.53 -34.92 15.95
N ASN A 142 -48.48 -35.00 15.01
CA ASN A 142 -49.66 -35.84 15.14
C ASN A 142 -49.64 -36.84 13.99
#